data_AF-A0A946U6R5-F1
#
_entry.id   AF-A0A946U6R5-F1
#
_cell.length_a   1.000
_cell.length_b   1.000
_cell.length_c   1.000
_cell.angle_alpha   90.00
_cell.angle_beta   90.00
_cell.angle_gamma   90.00
#
_symmetry.space_group_name_H-M   'P 1'
#
loop_
_entity.id
_entity.type
_entity.pdbx_description
1 polymer ?
#
loop_
_entity_poly.entity_id
_entity_poly.type
_entity_poly.pdbx_seq_one_letter_code
_entity_poly.pdbx_strand_id
1 'polypeptide(L)'
;MNENQQSQLKELITKGKEQGFLTYAQVNDHLPDDIVDPEQIEDIINMINDMGISVHEVAPDADTLLLNDSATTDTEDDTAAEEAAAALAAVETEIGRTTDPVRMYMREMGTVELLTREGEIAIAKRIEDGLLQVHHALARFPGTYAALLLQYANYKDGRQRLTELMIDFI
;
A
#
# COMPACT_ATOMS: atom_id res chain seq x y z
N MET A 1 -17.46 -7.96 -11.59
CA MET A 1 -18.59 -7.31 -10.90
C MET A 1 -18.57 -5.80 -11.16
N ASN A 2 -18.02 -5.33 -12.30
CA ASN A 2 -17.58 -3.93 -12.47
C ASN A 2 -18.45 -3.14 -13.48
N GLU A 3 -19.35 -3.81 -14.22
CA GLU A 3 -20.22 -3.13 -15.21
C GLU A 3 -21.27 -2.23 -14.53
N ASN A 4 -21.80 -2.65 -13.38
CA ASN A 4 -22.81 -1.88 -12.66
C ASN A 4 -22.21 -0.62 -12.01
N GLN A 5 -20.95 -0.69 -11.57
CA GLN A 5 -20.21 0.43 -10.98
C GLN A 5 -19.93 1.52 -12.04
N GLN A 6 -19.48 1.11 -13.23
CA GLN A 6 -19.29 2.02 -14.36
C GLN A 6 -20.62 2.67 -14.79
N SER A 7 -21.74 1.95 -14.72
CA SER A 7 -23.06 2.50 -15.04
C SER A 7 -23.49 3.59 -14.06
N GLN A 8 -23.30 3.36 -12.75
CA GLN A 8 -23.73 4.32 -11.71
C GLN A 8 -22.90 5.61 -11.73
N LEU A 9 -21.57 5.50 -11.92
CA LEU A 9 -20.71 6.68 -12.00
C LEU A 9 -20.99 7.48 -13.28
N LYS A 10 -21.23 6.80 -14.41
CA LYS A 10 -21.65 7.46 -15.67
C LYS A 10 -22.97 8.20 -15.50
N GLU A 11 -23.97 7.58 -14.87
CA GLU A 11 -25.24 8.25 -14.57
C GLU A 11 -25.06 9.50 -13.70
N LEU A 12 -24.16 9.45 -12.71
CA LEU A 12 -23.84 10.58 -11.85
C LEU A 12 -23.21 11.74 -12.66
N ILE A 13 -22.24 11.44 -13.51
CA ILE A 13 -21.57 12.44 -14.36
C ILE A 13 -22.58 13.07 -15.34
N THR A 14 -23.47 12.25 -15.91
CA THR A 14 -24.51 12.76 -16.84
C THR A 14 -25.44 13.74 -16.14
N LYS A 15 -25.91 13.40 -14.93
CA LYS A 15 -26.75 14.28 -14.10
C LYS A 15 -26.00 15.54 -13.65
N GLY A 16 -24.73 15.42 -13.27
CA GLY A 16 -23.90 16.55 -12.87
C GLY A 16 -23.63 17.52 -14.03
N LYS A 17 -23.46 17.01 -15.26
CA LYS A 17 -23.30 17.81 -16.47
C LYS A 17 -24.60 18.50 -16.90
N GLU A 18 -25.76 17.86 -16.70
CA GLU A 18 -27.08 18.48 -16.94
C GLU A 18 -27.42 19.58 -15.93
N GLN A 19 -27.02 19.40 -14.67
CA GLN A 19 -27.37 20.32 -13.58
C GLN A 19 -26.29 21.39 -13.32
N GLY A 20 -25.06 21.19 -13.80
CA GLY A 20 -23.91 22.07 -13.55
C GLY A 20 -23.32 21.96 -12.14
N PHE A 21 -23.93 21.15 -11.27
CA PHE A 21 -23.46 20.90 -9.91
C PHE A 21 -23.79 19.48 -9.43
N LEU A 22 -23.03 19.02 -8.44
CA LEU A 22 -23.27 17.80 -7.67
C LEU A 22 -23.16 18.11 -6.18
N THR A 23 -23.86 17.34 -5.35
CA THR A 23 -23.71 17.45 -3.90
C THR A 23 -22.82 16.35 -3.32
N TYR A 24 -22.15 16.62 -2.19
CA TYR A 24 -21.35 15.62 -1.49
C TYR A 24 -22.14 14.35 -1.16
N ALA A 25 -23.41 14.50 -0.78
CA ALA A 25 -24.29 13.35 -0.52
C ALA A 25 -24.52 12.51 -1.78
N GLN A 26 -24.77 13.14 -2.93
CA GLN A 26 -24.96 12.43 -4.19
C GLN A 26 -23.69 11.73 -4.66
N VAL A 27 -22.52 12.33 -4.47
CA VAL A 27 -21.24 11.69 -4.79
C VAL A 27 -21.03 10.47 -3.90
N ASN A 28 -21.25 10.61 -2.59
CA ASN A 28 -21.08 9.54 -1.61
C ASN A 28 -22.09 8.38 -1.79
N ASP A 29 -23.33 8.66 -2.16
CA ASP A 29 -24.38 7.65 -2.39
C ASP A 29 -24.12 6.79 -3.65
N HIS A 30 -23.32 7.31 -4.58
CA HIS A 30 -22.95 6.64 -5.83
C HIS A 30 -21.52 6.10 -5.81
N LEU A 31 -20.80 6.27 -4.69
CA LEU A 31 -19.50 5.65 -4.47
C LEU A 31 -19.68 4.21 -3.93
N PRO A 32 -18.79 3.26 -4.29
CA PRO A 32 -18.80 1.93 -3.70
C PRO A 32 -18.51 1.96 -2.20
N ASP A 33 -19.13 1.05 -1.43
CA ASP A 33 -18.85 0.84 0.00
C ASP A 33 -17.37 0.50 0.30
N ASP A 34 -16.59 0.13 -0.72
CA ASP A 34 -15.15 -0.16 -0.62
C ASP A 34 -14.29 1.13 -0.55
N ILE A 35 -14.81 2.28 -0.99
CA ILE A 35 -14.13 3.57 -0.94
C ILE A 35 -14.59 4.33 0.31
N VAL A 36 -13.94 4.04 1.44
CA VAL A 36 -14.24 4.65 2.75
C VAL A 36 -13.18 5.69 3.15
N ASP A 37 -12.12 5.81 2.37
CA ASP A 37 -10.99 6.68 2.68
C ASP A 37 -11.28 8.14 2.31
N PRO A 38 -11.23 9.10 3.27
CA PRO A 38 -11.51 10.51 2.99
C PRO A 38 -10.61 11.13 1.89
N GLU A 39 -9.35 10.70 1.80
CA GLU A 39 -8.41 11.17 0.77
C GLU A 39 -8.83 10.72 -0.64
N GLN A 40 -9.31 9.48 -0.78
CA GLN A 40 -9.78 8.96 -2.07
C GLN A 40 -11.06 9.66 -2.52
N ILE A 41 -11.93 10.00 -1.57
CA ILE A 41 -13.13 10.80 -1.83
C ILE A 41 -12.73 12.20 -2.32
N GLU A 42 -11.72 12.83 -1.71
CA GLU A 42 -11.21 14.14 -2.11
C GLU A 42 -10.59 14.11 -3.53
N ASP A 43 -9.83 13.06 -3.86
CA ASP A 43 -9.27 12.85 -5.20
C ASP A 43 -10.37 12.71 -6.27
N ILE A 44 -11.46 11.98 -5.96
CA ILE A 44 -12.61 11.84 -6.86
C ILE A 44 -13.34 13.18 -7.04
N ILE A 45 -13.50 13.96 -5.98
CA ILE A 45 -14.10 15.30 -6.05
C ILE A 45 -13.26 16.24 -6.92
N ASN A 46 -11.93 16.18 -6.79
CA ASN A 46 -11.02 16.96 -7.63
C ASN A 46 -11.16 16.58 -9.12
N MET A 47 -11.24 15.28 -9.44
CA MET A 47 -11.51 14.83 -10.83
C MET A 47 -12.86 15.33 -11.37
N ILE A 48 -13.92 15.35 -10.54
CA ILE A 48 -15.24 15.85 -10.95
C ILE A 48 -15.20 17.37 -11.22
N ASN A 49 -14.46 18.13 -10.41
CA ASN A 49 -14.24 19.56 -10.65
C ASN A 49 -13.43 19.82 -11.94
N ASP A 50 -12.43 18.99 -12.24
CA ASP A 50 -11.65 19.09 -13.49
C ASP A 50 -12.52 18.83 -14.74
N MET A 51 -13.59 18.04 -14.62
CA MET A 51 -14.60 17.84 -15.66
C MET A 51 -15.61 19.01 -15.78
N GLY A 52 -15.45 20.08 -15.00
CA GLY A 52 -16.28 21.28 -15.04
C GLY A 52 -17.58 21.19 -14.24
N ILE A 53 -17.74 20.17 -13.39
CA ILE A 53 -18.93 20.02 -12.53
C ILE A 53 -18.57 20.46 -11.11
N SER A 54 -19.25 21.48 -10.59
CA SER A 54 -18.99 22.00 -9.24
C SER A 54 -19.60 21.11 -8.16
N VAL A 55 -18.80 20.67 -7.18
CA VAL A 55 -19.29 19.88 -6.03
C VAL A 55 -19.54 20.78 -4.82
N HIS A 56 -20.78 20.82 -4.33
CA HIS A 56 -21.22 21.64 -3.19
C HIS A 56 -21.70 20.79 -2.01
N GLU A 57 -21.52 21.25 -0.77
CA GLU A 57 -22.05 20.57 0.43
C GLU A 57 -23.58 20.63 0.51
N VAL A 58 -24.18 21.72 0.00
CA VAL A 58 -25.62 21.95 -0.04
C VAL A 58 -25.97 22.43 -1.45
N ALA A 59 -27.09 21.95 -1.99
CA ALA A 59 -27.56 22.36 -3.30
C ALA A 59 -27.69 23.90 -3.37
N PRO A 60 -27.02 24.57 -4.32
CA PRO A 60 -27.13 26.01 -4.48
C PRO A 60 -28.57 26.41 -4.89
N ASP A 61 -29.04 27.56 -4.38
CA ASP A 61 -30.34 28.13 -4.74
C ASP A 61 -30.42 28.45 -6.25
N ALA A 62 -31.61 28.37 -6.84
CA ALA A 62 -31.81 28.57 -8.28
C ALA A 62 -31.29 29.92 -8.83
N ASP A 63 -31.18 30.94 -7.97
CA ASP A 63 -30.66 32.26 -8.30
C ASP A 63 -29.13 32.29 -8.45
N THR A 64 -28.37 31.40 -7.80
CA THR A 64 -26.90 31.33 -7.95
C THR A 64 -26.46 30.49 -9.15
N LEU A 65 -27.30 29.55 -9.59
CA LEU A 65 -27.05 28.73 -10.79
C LEU A 65 -27.16 29.56 -12.09
N LEU A 66 -28.11 30.48 -12.16
CA LEU A 66 -28.31 31.36 -13.33
C LEU A 66 -27.15 32.35 -13.57
N LEU A 67 -26.34 32.65 -12.55
CA LEU A 67 -25.16 33.52 -12.71
C LEU A 67 -23.93 32.78 -13.26
N ASN A 68 -23.86 31.45 -13.07
CA ASN A 68 -22.72 30.63 -13.52
C ASN A 68 -22.91 30.02 -14.92
N ASP A 69 -24.14 30.01 -15.45
CA ASP A 69 -24.50 29.47 -16.78
C ASP A 69 -24.07 30.33 -17.99
N SER A 70 -23.02 31.14 -17.82
CA SER A 70 -22.47 31.99 -18.90
C SER A 70 -21.12 31.52 -19.45
N ALA A 71 -20.71 30.29 -19.13
CA ALA A 71 -19.54 29.69 -19.74
C ALA A 71 -19.75 28.19 -20.00
N THR A 72 -19.64 27.82 -21.28
CA THR A 72 -19.39 26.46 -21.80
C THR A 72 -20.59 25.60 -22.23
N THR A 73 -21.43 26.13 -23.13
CA THR A 73 -21.76 25.34 -24.33
C THR A 73 -20.55 25.35 -25.25
N ASP A 74 -19.73 24.31 -25.22
CA ASP A 74 -18.97 23.92 -26.40
C ASP A 74 -18.87 22.40 -26.49
N THR A 75 -19.15 21.97 -27.71
CA THR A 75 -19.21 20.62 -28.24
C THR A 75 -17.86 19.91 -28.20
N GLU A 76 -17.76 18.72 -27.60
CA GLU A 76 -16.72 17.71 -27.89
C GLU A 76 -17.05 16.40 -27.12
N ASP A 77 -17.93 15.58 -27.71
CA ASP A 77 -18.72 14.56 -26.98
C ASP A 77 -18.30 13.09 -27.26
N ASP A 78 -17.04 12.83 -27.67
CA ASP A 78 -16.58 11.44 -27.92
C ASP A 78 -15.12 11.16 -27.48
N THR A 79 -14.22 12.15 -27.51
CA THR A 79 -12.80 11.95 -27.12
C THR A 79 -12.56 12.10 -25.61
N ALA A 80 -13.28 13.00 -24.94
CA ALA A 80 -13.13 13.23 -23.50
C ALA A 80 -13.66 12.07 -22.65
N ALA A 81 -14.70 11.36 -23.13
CA ALA A 81 -15.27 10.21 -22.44
C ALA A 81 -14.32 8.99 -22.47
N GLU A 82 -13.55 8.84 -23.55
CA GLU A 82 -12.57 7.76 -23.72
C GLU A 82 -11.31 8.03 -22.87
N GLU A 83 -10.86 9.29 -22.79
CA GLU A 83 -9.80 9.70 -21.84
C GLU A 83 -10.24 9.59 -20.38
N ALA A 84 -11.49 9.93 -20.05
CA ALA A 84 -12.03 9.77 -18.70
C ALA A 84 -12.14 8.29 -18.29
N ALA A 85 -12.52 7.41 -19.22
CA ALA A 85 -12.54 5.96 -18.98
C ALA A 85 -11.13 5.39 -18.79
N ALA A 86 -10.14 5.88 -19.54
CA ALA A 86 -8.74 5.50 -19.36
C ALA A 86 -8.15 6.03 -18.04
N ALA A 87 -8.50 7.24 -17.63
CA ALA A 87 -8.13 7.81 -16.33
C ALA A 87 -8.75 7.01 -15.17
N LEU A 88 -10.03 6.66 -15.27
CA LEU A 88 -10.71 5.83 -14.26
C LEU A 88 -10.14 4.40 -14.18
N ALA A 89 -9.71 3.82 -15.30
CA ALA A 89 -9.03 2.51 -15.31
C ALA A 89 -7.62 2.59 -14.70
N ALA A 90 -6.90 3.69 -14.91
CA ALA A 90 -5.61 3.95 -14.24
C ALA A 90 -5.82 4.13 -12.72
N VAL A 91 -6.92 4.77 -12.32
CA VAL A 91 -7.35 4.93 -10.93
C VAL A 91 -7.72 3.57 -10.32
N GLU A 92 -8.28 2.59 -11.05
CA GLU A 92 -8.50 1.22 -10.53
C GLU A 92 -7.19 0.51 -10.14
N THR A 93 -6.07 0.84 -10.80
CA THR A 93 -4.72 0.42 -10.39
C THR A 93 -4.11 1.26 -9.24
N GLU A 94 -4.64 2.46 -8.97
CA GLU A 94 -4.18 3.40 -7.94
C GLU A 94 -5.06 3.44 -6.68
N ILE A 95 -6.29 2.91 -6.72
CA ILE A 95 -7.25 2.83 -5.59
C ILE A 95 -6.73 2.00 -4.40
N GLY A 96 -5.56 1.36 -4.53
CA GLY A 96 -4.86 0.70 -3.41
C GLY A 96 -3.51 1.33 -3.02
N ARG A 97 -3.03 2.35 -3.74
CA ARG A 97 -1.71 2.96 -3.53
C ARG A 97 -1.83 4.16 -2.59
N THR A 98 -2.07 3.89 -1.32
CA THR A 98 -1.85 4.89 -0.28
C THR A 98 -0.39 5.36 -0.29
N THR A 99 -0.18 6.67 -0.13
CA THR A 99 1.14 7.27 0.06
C THR A 99 1.56 7.27 1.54
N ASP A 100 0.68 6.84 2.45
CA ASP A 100 0.97 6.73 3.88
C ASP A 100 1.95 5.56 4.16
N PRO A 101 3.16 5.84 4.68
CA PRO A 101 4.13 4.81 5.02
C PRO A 101 3.62 3.78 6.03
N VAL A 102 2.73 4.18 6.95
CA VAL A 102 2.19 3.29 7.98
C VAL A 102 1.24 2.29 7.34
N ARG A 103 0.31 2.77 6.50
CA ARG A 103 -0.62 1.91 5.78
C ARG A 103 0.07 1.02 4.77
N MET A 104 1.13 1.51 4.13
CA MET A 104 2.00 0.69 3.27
C MET A 104 2.61 -0.48 4.06
N TYR A 105 3.17 -0.21 5.25
CA TYR A 105 3.73 -1.25 6.12
C TYR A 105 2.67 -2.25 6.59
N MET A 106 1.51 -1.79 7.06
CA MET A 106 0.46 -2.68 7.55
C MET A 106 -0.08 -3.60 6.46
N ARG A 107 -0.23 -3.07 5.24
CA ARG A 107 -0.62 -3.86 4.08
C ARG A 107 0.44 -4.92 3.76
N GLU A 108 1.71 -4.55 3.70
CA GLU A 108 2.80 -5.48 3.40
C GLU A 108 2.95 -6.54 4.49
N MET A 109 2.91 -6.14 5.77
CA MET A 109 2.95 -7.06 6.91
C MET A 109 1.75 -8.02 6.92
N GLY A 110 0.57 -7.54 6.51
CA GLY A 110 -0.66 -8.35 6.40
C GLY A 110 -0.66 -9.35 5.24
N THR A 111 0.26 -9.24 4.26
CA THR A 111 0.42 -10.26 3.21
C THR A 111 1.05 -11.56 3.71
N VAL A 112 1.74 -11.50 4.86
CA VAL A 112 2.41 -12.65 5.46
C VAL A 112 1.47 -13.30 6.47
N GLU A 113 1.12 -14.56 6.22
CA GLU A 113 0.26 -15.34 7.12
C GLU A 113 0.91 -15.55 8.50
N LEU A 114 0.08 -15.61 9.53
CA LEU A 114 0.54 -15.93 10.89
C LEU A 114 1.03 -17.38 10.96
N LEU A 115 2.11 -17.59 11.71
CA LEU A 115 2.67 -18.92 11.91
C LEU A 115 1.81 -19.72 12.90
N THR A 116 1.66 -21.02 12.62
CA THR A 116 1.18 -21.98 13.61
C THR A 116 2.35 -22.40 14.50
N ARG A 117 2.05 -22.90 15.71
CA ARG A 117 3.08 -23.46 16.62
C ARG A 117 3.97 -24.50 15.94
N GLU A 118 3.41 -25.34 15.08
CA GLU A 118 4.18 -26.35 14.33
C GLU A 118 5.09 -25.70 13.28
N GLY A 119 4.61 -24.64 12.61
CA GLY A 119 5.40 -23.84 11.68
C GLY A 119 6.59 -23.14 12.36
N GLU A 120 6.37 -22.58 13.56
CA GLU A 120 7.45 -21.99 14.38
C GLU A 120 8.52 -23.03 14.71
N ILE A 121 8.12 -24.22 15.15
CA ILE A 121 9.04 -25.31 15.47
C ILE A 121 9.82 -25.75 14.22
N ALA A 122 9.16 -25.85 13.06
CA ALA A 122 9.83 -26.22 11.81
C ALA A 122 10.88 -25.19 11.39
N ILE A 123 10.58 -23.90 11.53
CA ILE A 123 11.53 -22.82 11.25
C ILE A 123 12.70 -22.89 12.23
N ALA A 124 12.45 -23.09 13.52
CA ALA A 124 13.51 -23.21 14.53
C ALA A 124 14.48 -24.36 14.20
N LYS A 125 13.97 -25.54 13.87
CA LYS A 125 14.80 -26.69 13.45
C LYS A 125 15.62 -26.38 12.20
N ARG A 126 15.02 -25.71 11.22
CA ARG A 126 15.73 -25.34 9.99
C ARG A 126 16.87 -24.34 10.24
N ILE A 127 16.67 -23.41 11.19
CA ILE A 127 17.72 -22.49 11.63
C ILE A 127 18.84 -23.25 12.35
N GLU A 128 18.50 -24.18 13.24
CA GLU A 128 19.46 -25.03 13.95
C GLU A 128 20.29 -25.89 12.97
N ASP A 129 19.64 -26.55 12.01
CA ASP A 129 20.30 -27.33 10.98
C ASP A 129 21.24 -26.46 10.12
N GLY A 130 20.81 -25.25 9.78
CA GLY A 130 21.63 -24.28 9.04
C GLY A 130 22.87 -23.86 9.84
N LEU A 131 22.71 -23.61 11.14
CA LEU A 131 23.83 -23.29 12.03
C LEU A 131 24.81 -24.46 12.15
N LEU A 132 24.30 -25.70 12.26
CA LEU A 132 25.12 -26.92 12.29
C LEU A 132 25.93 -27.07 10.99
N GLN A 133 25.33 -26.80 9.83
CA GLN A 133 26.03 -26.82 8.55
C GLN A 133 27.19 -25.81 8.50
N VAL A 134 26.95 -24.59 9.00
CA VAL A 134 28.00 -23.56 9.13
C VAL A 134 29.10 -24.03 10.06
N HIS A 135 28.78 -24.62 11.22
CA HIS A 135 29.76 -25.18 12.14
C HIS A 135 30.61 -26.27 11.49
N HIS A 136 30.01 -27.19 10.74
CA HIS A 136 30.75 -28.22 10.00
C HIS A 136 31.67 -27.63 8.93
N ALA A 137 31.22 -26.59 8.21
CA ALA A 137 32.03 -25.91 7.22
C ALA A 137 33.24 -25.21 7.87
N LEU A 138 33.02 -24.50 8.99
CA LEU A 138 34.09 -23.85 9.76
C LEU A 138 35.06 -24.86 10.34
N ALA A 139 34.57 -25.99 10.86
CA ALA A 139 35.41 -27.07 11.35
C ALA A 139 36.29 -27.64 10.24
N ARG A 140 35.81 -27.74 9.00
CA ARG A 140 36.63 -28.25 7.90
C ARG A 140 37.65 -27.24 7.36
N PHE A 141 37.49 -25.95 7.66
CA PHE A 141 38.39 -24.91 7.20
C PHE A 141 39.69 -24.85 8.03
N PRO A 142 40.87 -25.05 7.42
CA PRO A 142 42.14 -25.10 8.16
C PRO A 142 42.46 -23.84 8.97
N GLY A 143 42.05 -22.67 8.48
CA GLY A 143 42.29 -21.40 9.17
C GLY A 143 41.60 -21.29 10.53
N THR A 144 40.47 -21.99 10.72
CA THR A 144 39.75 -22.04 11.99
C THR A 144 40.60 -22.68 13.08
N TYR A 145 41.26 -23.81 12.77
CA TYR A 145 42.16 -24.47 13.73
C TYR A 145 43.37 -23.61 14.06
N ALA A 146 43.96 -22.95 13.07
CA ALA A 146 45.10 -22.06 13.29
C ALA A 146 44.75 -20.92 14.24
N ALA A 147 43.59 -20.28 14.04
CA ALA A 147 43.08 -19.23 14.92
C ALA A 147 42.81 -19.76 16.34
N LEU A 148 42.14 -20.91 16.48
CA LEU A 148 41.83 -21.51 17.78
C LEU A 148 43.10 -21.88 18.57
N LEU A 149 44.09 -22.49 17.90
CA LEU A 149 45.36 -22.87 18.53
C LEU A 149 46.16 -21.63 18.97
N LEU A 150 46.12 -20.55 18.21
CA LEU A 150 46.76 -19.28 18.58
C LEU A 150 46.16 -18.70 19.86
N GLN A 151 44.82 -18.65 19.95
CA GLN A 151 44.15 -18.15 21.16
C GLN A 151 44.40 -19.07 22.37
N TYR A 152 44.42 -20.38 22.16
CA TYR A 152 44.77 -21.34 23.22
C TYR A 152 46.23 -21.18 23.69
N ALA A 153 47.16 -20.86 22.80
CA ALA A 153 48.54 -20.53 23.17
C ALA A 153 48.61 -19.24 24.01
N ASN A 154 47.83 -18.20 23.67
CA ASN A 154 47.73 -16.98 24.47
C ASN A 154 47.20 -17.24 25.89
N TYR A 155 46.23 -18.15 26.03
CA TYR A 155 45.77 -18.61 27.34
C TYR A 155 46.89 -19.32 28.12
N LYS A 156 47.62 -20.25 27.50
CA LYS A 156 48.75 -20.94 28.14
C LYS A 156 49.86 -19.98 28.59
N ASP A 157 50.11 -18.94 27.81
CA ASP A 157 51.06 -17.88 28.12
C ASP A 157 50.55 -16.90 29.19
N GLY A 158 49.32 -17.08 29.69
CA GLY A 158 48.70 -16.22 30.71
C GLY A 158 48.25 -14.84 30.19
N ARG A 159 48.24 -14.64 28.87
CA ARG A 159 47.83 -13.37 28.23
C ARG A 159 46.30 -13.24 28.10
N GLN A 160 45.57 -14.34 28.20
CA GLN A 160 44.11 -14.39 28.04
C GLN A 160 43.49 -15.33 29.08
N ARG A 161 42.25 -15.07 29.52
CA ARG A 161 41.50 -15.97 30.40
C ARG A 161 40.77 -17.04 29.59
N LEU A 162 40.56 -18.23 30.18
CA LEU A 162 39.83 -19.31 29.51
C LEU A 162 38.37 -18.93 29.17
N THR A 163 37.74 -18.11 30.02
CA THR A 163 36.38 -17.58 29.81
C THR A 163 36.26 -16.63 28.62
N GLU A 164 37.38 -16.07 28.15
CA GLU A 164 37.43 -15.25 26.93
C GLU A 164 37.63 -16.10 25.67
N LEU A 165 38.08 -17.36 25.82
CA LEU A 165 38.26 -18.31 24.73
C LEU A 165 36.98 -19.14 24.47
N MET A 166 36.33 -19.62 25.53
CA MET A 166 35.08 -20.39 25.43
C MET A 166 34.06 -19.91 26.47
N ILE A 167 32.81 -19.86 26.05
CA ILE A 167 31.65 -19.49 26.87
C ILE A 167 30.73 -20.69 26.92
N ASP A 168 30.92 -21.59 27.89
CA ASP A 168 29.96 -22.60 28.36
C ASP A 168 30.59 -23.37 29.55
N PHE A 169 30.03 -24.51 29.96
CA PHE A 169 30.62 -25.41 30.97
C PHE A 169 32.12 -25.70 30.69
N ILE A 170 32.97 -25.20 31.60
CA ILE A 170 34.40 -25.53 31.74
C ILE A 170 34.54 -26.80 32.55
#